data_AF-A0A4R3MH71-F1
#
_entry.id   AF-A0A4R3MH71-F1
#
_cell.length_a   1.000
_cell.length_b   1.000
_cell.length_c   1.000
_cell.angle_alpha   90.00
_cell.angle_beta   90.00
_cell.angle_gamma   90.00
#
_symmetry.space_group_name_H-M   'P 1'
#
loop_
_entity.id
_entity.type
_entity.pdbx_description
1 polymer ?
#
loop_
_entity_poly.entity_id
_entity_poly.type
_entity_poly.pdbx_seq_one_letter_code
_entity_poly.pdbx_strand_id
1 'polypeptide(L)'
;MKILLIYGGRGLAKDPTLIVTAKIKEVLIELSATVEQINLNEENNAKTIASNLHNYDGIVLATTVEWFGIGALAQKFLDDCWYYGDKAIIQDLYLMPVVCSMHTGERDGQNHILKSWDLLGGIHCDGICAYFSNSTELEFNKDYIEIIEKKAENLYRNIKQKKPRLPKSLVINSNGVVKENLPEKKQVSLFDGDEKYIQRQQEDIEQLKFFFKQKLESSNGDIYENIRDAFINSFVSQINFKGIYKINIIDKKKVIAIDINNDVISCDMEDRENVNVNIQADFEALEKITSGYITFQRAFMTGLINAKGDFKLLYMLDQLFRFK
;
A
#
# COMPACT_ATOMS: atom_id res chain seq x y z
N MET A 1 29.87 5.99 16.26
CA MET A 1 29.09 4.77 15.99
C MET A 1 27.63 5.16 15.92
N LYS A 2 26.97 4.91 14.79
CA LYS A 2 25.55 5.24 14.59
C LYS A 2 24.74 3.94 14.55
N ILE A 3 23.71 3.85 15.38
CA ILE A 3 22.82 2.68 15.48
C ILE A 3 21.42 3.10 15.07
N LEU A 4 20.80 2.29 14.22
CA LEU A 4 19.40 2.41 13.85
C LEU A 4 18.54 1.49 14.72
N LEU A 5 17.65 2.05 15.54
CA LEU A 5 16.67 1.29 16.31
C LEU A 5 15.34 1.31 15.57
N ILE A 6 14.89 0.14 15.11
CA ILE A 6 13.65 -0.04 14.37
C ILE A 6 12.66 -0.77 15.25
N TYR A 7 11.50 -0.18 15.48
CA TYR A 7 10.37 -0.85 16.12
C TYR A 7 9.33 -1.22 15.07
N GLY A 8 9.11 -2.53 14.89
CA GLY A 8 8.19 -3.14 13.93
C GLY A 8 6.91 -3.70 14.54
N GLY A 9 6.61 -3.37 15.81
CA GLY A 9 5.32 -3.70 16.43
C GLY A 9 4.23 -2.69 16.06
N ARG A 10 3.01 -2.90 16.56
CA ARG A 10 1.85 -2.04 16.26
C ARG A 10 1.78 -0.74 17.07
N GLY A 11 2.64 -0.58 18.08
CA GLY A 11 2.60 0.58 18.98
C GLY A 11 1.45 0.53 19.98
N LEU A 12 1.07 -0.67 20.42
CA LEU A 12 0.04 -0.83 21.44
C LEU A 12 0.50 -0.19 22.76
N ALA A 13 -0.45 0.42 23.48
CA ALA A 13 -0.18 0.87 24.83
C ALA A 13 0.26 -0.33 25.70
N LYS A 14 1.33 -0.14 26.49
CA LYS A 14 1.95 -1.19 27.32
C LYS A 14 2.62 -2.33 26.54
N ASP A 15 3.10 -2.08 25.33
CA ASP A 15 3.96 -3.04 24.66
C ASP A 15 5.31 -3.20 25.41
N PRO A 16 5.67 -4.41 25.91
CA PRO A 16 6.92 -4.62 26.62
C PRO A 16 8.16 -4.33 25.75
N THR A 17 8.08 -4.53 24.44
CA THR A 17 9.18 -4.26 23.50
C THR A 17 9.55 -2.78 23.51
N LEU A 18 8.57 -1.88 23.69
CA LEU A 18 8.84 -0.43 23.76
C LEU A 18 9.67 -0.09 25.00
N ILE A 19 9.44 -0.75 26.12
CA ILE A 19 10.22 -0.53 27.35
C ILE A 19 11.63 -1.11 27.18
N VAL A 20 11.75 -2.32 26.63
CA VAL A 20 13.05 -2.95 26.34
C VAL A 20 13.89 -2.07 25.40
N THR A 21 13.29 -1.58 24.32
CA THR A 21 13.98 -0.72 23.34
C THR A 21 14.35 0.63 23.90
N ALA A 22 13.50 1.22 24.76
CA ALA A 22 13.83 2.45 25.48
C ALA A 22 15.08 2.27 26.35
N LYS A 23 15.17 1.16 27.10
CA LYS A 23 16.35 0.88 27.93
C LYS A 23 17.60 0.59 27.10
N ILE A 24 17.49 -0.15 25.99
CA ILE A 24 18.61 -0.34 25.05
C ILE A 24 19.12 1.01 24.53
N LYS A 25 18.20 1.90 24.13
CA LYS A 25 18.55 3.22 23.62
C LYS A 25 19.29 4.05 24.67
N GLU A 26 18.82 4.07 25.90
CA GLU A 26 19.46 4.74 27.03
C GLU A 26 20.92 4.27 27.18
N VAL A 27 21.14 2.95 27.31
CA VAL A 27 22.48 2.36 27.47
C VAL A 27 23.41 2.69 26.28
N LEU A 28 22.90 2.61 25.05
CA LEU A 28 23.70 2.92 23.87
C LEU A 28 24.10 4.40 23.83
N ILE A 29 23.21 5.31 24.24
CA ILE A 29 23.51 6.75 24.33
C ILE A 29 24.56 7.01 25.42
N GLU A 30 24.45 6.36 26.59
CA GLU A 30 25.45 6.45 27.67
C GLU A 30 26.84 5.99 27.21
N LEU A 31 26.91 4.96 26.36
CA LEU A 31 28.16 4.49 25.75
C LEU A 31 28.65 5.38 24.58
N SER A 32 28.05 6.57 24.40
CA SER A 32 28.36 7.55 23.35
C SER A 32 28.08 7.07 21.93
N ALA A 33 27.07 6.21 21.73
CA ALA A 33 26.53 5.89 20.41
C ALA A 33 25.44 6.89 20.01
N THR A 34 25.36 7.21 18.72
CA THR A 34 24.22 7.97 18.17
C THR A 34 23.11 6.99 17.80
N VAL A 35 21.94 7.10 18.44
CA VAL A 35 20.80 6.22 18.16
C VAL A 35 19.72 6.99 17.40
N GLU A 36 19.43 6.55 16.18
CA GLU A 36 18.28 7.00 15.41
C GLU A 36 17.15 5.98 15.59
N GLN A 37 15.96 6.43 15.98
CA GLN A 37 14.83 5.54 16.23
C GLN A 37 13.74 5.76 15.20
N ILE A 38 13.26 4.66 14.60
CA ILE A 38 12.16 4.66 13.65
C ILE A 38 11.11 3.65 14.10
N ASN A 39 9.86 4.11 14.18
CA ASN A 39 8.71 3.29 14.47
C ASN A 39 7.97 3.00 13.15
N LEU A 40 7.98 1.74 12.69
CA LEU A 40 7.42 1.36 11.38
C LEU A 40 5.89 1.48 11.30
N ASN A 41 5.21 1.54 12.44
CA ASN A 41 3.76 1.79 12.52
C ASN A 41 3.40 3.26 12.23
N GLU A 42 4.35 4.18 12.38
CA GLU A 42 4.17 5.62 12.12
C GLU A 42 4.79 6.00 10.76
N GLU A 43 5.75 5.22 10.27
CA GLU A 43 6.53 5.52 9.07
C GLU A 43 5.96 4.84 7.81
N ASN A 44 5.45 5.63 6.86
CA ASN A 44 4.88 5.10 5.62
C ASN A 44 5.94 4.63 4.60
N ASN A 45 7.22 4.97 4.79
CA ASN A 45 8.24 4.87 3.74
C ASN A 45 9.44 3.96 4.07
N ALA A 46 9.15 2.71 4.45
CA ALA A 46 10.16 1.69 4.78
C ALA A 46 11.25 1.47 3.71
N LYS A 47 10.94 1.69 2.43
CA LYS A 47 11.91 1.59 1.31
C LYS A 47 13.10 2.53 1.48
N THR A 48 12.86 3.74 1.97
CA THR A 48 13.89 4.76 2.17
C THR A 48 14.84 4.37 3.30
N ILE A 49 14.35 3.61 4.28
CA ILE A 49 15.17 3.10 5.39
C ILE A 49 16.17 2.06 4.87
N ALA A 50 15.69 1.09 4.08
CA ALA A 50 16.52 0.02 3.52
C ALA A 50 17.64 0.55 2.60
N SER A 51 17.37 1.60 1.80
CA SER A 51 18.39 2.22 0.96
C SER A 51 19.43 3.04 1.73
N ASN A 52 19.10 3.48 2.95
CA ASN A 52 19.95 4.37 3.76
C ASN A 52 20.75 3.63 4.85
N LEU A 53 20.84 2.30 4.78
CA LEU A 53 21.55 1.48 5.76
C LEU A 53 23.06 1.79 5.85
N HIS A 54 23.65 2.37 4.79
CA HIS A 54 25.05 2.80 4.76
C HIS A 54 25.43 3.84 5.83
N ASN A 55 24.44 4.53 6.40
CA ASN A 55 24.66 5.53 7.44
C ASN A 55 24.87 4.92 8.84
N TYR A 56 24.69 3.62 9.00
CA TYR A 56 24.66 2.96 10.31
C TYR A 56 25.73 1.88 10.41
N ASP A 57 26.25 1.70 11.63
CA ASP A 57 27.18 0.62 11.98
C ASP A 57 26.44 -0.59 12.58
N GLY A 58 25.19 -0.40 13.01
CA GLY A 58 24.35 -1.48 13.50
C GLY A 58 22.87 -1.14 13.56
N ILE A 59 22.05 -2.18 13.65
CA ILE A 59 20.60 -2.14 13.71
C ILE A 59 20.12 -2.88 14.96
N VAL A 60 19.16 -2.30 15.66
CA VAL A 60 18.32 -3.02 16.63
C VAL A 60 16.95 -3.18 15.98
N LEU A 61 16.60 -4.42 15.58
CA LEU A 61 15.28 -4.69 15.01
C LEU A 61 14.39 -5.29 16.10
N ALA A 62 13.42 -4.50 16.54
CA ALA A 62 12.53 -4.82 17.63
C ALA A 62 11.11 -5.10 17.14
N THR A 63 10.47 -6.14 17.65
CA THR A 63 9.06 -6.44 17.33
C THR A 63 8.38 -7.21 18.46
N THR A 64 7.05 -7.19 18.45
CA THR A 64 6.21 -7.88 19.42
C THR A 64 5.40 -8.95 18.71
N VAL A 65 5.49 -10.19 19.20
CA VAL A 65 4.71 -11.31 18.70
C VAL A 65 3.32 -11.24 19.31
N GLU A 66 2.33 -10.87 18.49
CA GLU A 66 0.93 -10.80 18.89
C GLU A 66 0.14 -12.08 18.56
N TRP A 67 0.42 -12.69 17.40
CA TRP A 67 -0.25 -13.91 16.95
C TRP A 67 0.75 -14.97 16.48
N PHE A 68 1.41 -14.72 15.34
CA PHE A 68 2.37 -15.65 14.77
C PHE A 68 3.50 -14.89 14.05
N GLY A 69 4.74 -15.21 14.38
CA GLY A 69 5.92 -14.59 13.77
C GLY A 69 6.11 -13.11 14.11
N ILE A 70 6.87 -12.43 13.26
CA ILE A 70 7.46 -11.11 13.56
C ILE A 70 6.55 -9.92 13.22
N GLY A 71 5.36 -10.18 12.67
CA GLY A 71 4.43 -9.15 12.21
C GLY A 71 4.75 -8.58 10.82
N ALA A 72 3.74 -7.98 10.20
CA ALA A 72 3.81 -7.50 8.81
C ALA A 72 4.78 -6.34 8.61
N LEU A 73 4.92 -5.44 9.60
CA LEU A 73 5.80 -4.27 9.49
C LEU A 73 7.27 -4.67 9.52
N ALA A 74 7.66 -5.51 10.49
CA ALA A 74 9.02 -6.04 10.56
C ALA A 74 9.34 -6.93 9.34
N GLN A 75 8.38 -7.75 8.88
CA GLN A 75 8.56 -8.54 7.66
C GLN A 75 8.77 -7.64 6.43
N LYS A 76 7.93 -6.62 6.24
CA LYS A 76 8.07 -5.67 5.13
C LYS A 76 9.43 -4.98 5.15
N PHE A 77 9.96 -4.60 6.31
CA PHE A 77 11.31 -4.04 6.42
C PHE A 77 12.39 -5.02 5.93
N LEU A 78 12.30 -6.30 6.32
CA LEU A 78 13.25 -7.32 5.86
C LEU A 78 13.12 -7.57 4.35
N ASP A 79 11.90 -7.57 3.82
CA ASP A 79 11.64 -7.66 2.38
C ASP A 79 12.24 -6.45 1.64
N ASP A 80 12.04 -5.24 2.15
CA ASP A 80 12.63 -4.02 1.59
C ASP A 80 14.17 -4.07 1.64
N CYS A 81 14.77 -4.63 2.70
CA CYS A 81 16.21 -4.90 2.75
C CYS A 81 16.64 -5.94 1.70
N TRP A 82 15.80 -6.94 1.41
CA TRP A 82 16.04 -7.89 0.33
C TRP A 82 16.09 -7.21 -1.04
N TYR A 83 15.07 -6.42 -1.38
CA TYR A 83 14.92 -5.81 -2.70
C TYR A 83 15.76 -4.55 -2.94
N TYR A 84 15.95 -3.72 -1.92
CA TYR A 84 16.55 -2.38 -2.07
C TYR A 84 17.82 -2.18 -1.24
N GLY A 85 18.11 -3.07 -0.29
CA GLY A 85 19.30 -2.99 0.54
C GLY A 85 20.57 -3.44 -0.20
N ASP A 86 21.61 -2.61 -0.14
CA ASP A 86 22.93 -2.96 -0.68
C ASP A 86 23.59 -4.07 0.15
N LYS A 87 23.79 -5.24 -0.46
CA LYS A 87 24.37 -6.42 0.21
C LYS A 87 25.82 -6.20 0.63
N ALA A 88 26.57 -5.38 -0.11
CA ALA A 88 27.96 -5.07 0.23
C ALA A 88 28.06 -4.19 1.48
N ILE A 89 27.00 -3.45 1.82
CA ILE A 89 26.89 -2.72 3.08
C ILE A 89 26.36 -3.64 4.17
N ILE A 90 25.31 -4.43 3.88
CA ILE A 90 24.68 -5.30 4.88
C ILE A 90 25.66 -6.34 5.43
N GLN A 91 26.60 -6.86 4.63
CA GLN A 91 27.60 -7.84 5.09
C GLN A 91 28.45 -7.37 6.28
N ASP A 92 28.66 -6.06 6.41
CA ASP A 92 29.44 -5.44 7.50
C ASP A 92 28.54 -4.88 8.62
N LEU A 93 27.21 -5.01 8.47
CA LEU A 93 26.23 -4.42 9.36
C LEU A 93 25.78 -5.40 10.45
N TYR A 94 25.87 -4.96 11.71
CA TYR A 94 25.47 -5.74 12.87
C TYR A 94 23.97 -5.58 13.16
N LEU A 95 23.26 -6.68 13.41
CA LEU A 95 21.86 -6.66 13.84
C LEU A 95 21.68 -7.33 15.19
N MET A 96 20.98 -6.66 16.10
CA MET A 96 20.47 -7.24 17.34
C MET A 96 18.95 -7.39 17.23
N PRO A 97 18.39 -8.61 17.26
CA PRO A 97 16.95 -8.79 17.30
C PRO A 97 16.42 -8.56 18.73
N VAL A 98 15.30 -7.87 18.86
CA VAL A 98 14.57 -7.73 20.13
C VAL A 98 13.16 -8.23 19.88
N VAL A 99 12.84 -9.41 20.37
CA VAL A 99 11.52 -10.01 20.18
C VAL A 99 10.90 -10.28 21.54
N CYS A 100 9.78 -9.62 21.80
CA CYS A 100 8.97 -9.90 22.98
C CYS A 100 7.62 -10.52 22.59
N SER A 101 7.00 -11.26 23.51
CA SER A 101 5.64 -11.75 23.37
C SER A 101 4.86 -11.55 24.67
N MET A 102 3.53 -11.43 24.56
CA MET A 102 2.62 -11.48 25.72
C MET A 102 1.98 -12.87 25.89
N HIS A 103 2.23 -13.79 24.95
CA HIS A 103 1.61 -15.11 24.92
C HIS A 103 2.64 -16.20 24.62
N THR A 104 3.21 -16.19 23.42
CA THR A 104 4.16 -17.21 22.93
C THR A 104 4.75 -16.77 21.58
N GLY A 105 5.72 -17.52 21.06
CA GLY A 105 6.24 -17.39 19.69
C GLY A 105 7.45 -16.46 19.54
N GLU A 106 7.94 -15.86 20.65
CA GLU A 106 9.11 -14.97 20.65
C GLU A 106 10.37 -15.66 20.14
N ARG A 107 10.55 -16.95 20.45
CA ARG A 107 11.70 -17.73 19.99
C ARG A 107 11.69 -17.95 18.48
N ASP A 108 10.53 -18.26 17.91
CA ASP A 108 10.39 -18.43 16.46
C ASP A 108 10.54 -17.09 15.74
N GLY A 109 9.99 -16.02 16.31
CA GLY A 109 10.18 -14.66 15.79
C GLY A 109 11.64 -14.24 15.77
N GLN A 110 12.39 -14.49 16.85
CA GLN A 110 13.82 -14.19 16.90
C GLN A 110 14.59 -15.01 15.86
N ASN A 111 14.33 -16.31 15.78
CA ASN A 111 14.96 -17.18 14.79
C ASN A 111 14.67 -16.72 13.35
N HIS A 112 13.45 -16.24 13.09
CA HIS A 112 13.06 -15.71 11.78
C HIS A 112 13.85 -14.47 11.40
N ILE A 113 14.00 -13.49 12.31
CA ILE A 113 14.84 -12.30 12.06
C ILE A 113 16.30 -12.70 11.84
N LEU A 114 16.85 -13.56 12.71
CA LEU A 114 18.25 -13.98 12.62
C LEU A 114 18.55 -14.68 11.30
N LYS A 115 17.67 -15.59 10.86
CA LYS A 115 17.78 -16.28 9.57
C LYS A 115 17.67 -15.31 8.40
N SER A 116 16.70 -14.39 8.44
CA SER A 116 16.52 -13.38 7.40
C SER A 116 17.74 -12.49 7.26
N TRP A 117 18.33 -12.05 8.39
CA TRP A 117 19.54 -11.24 8.38
C TRP A 117 20.77 -12.02 7.90
N ASP A 118 20.90 -13.30 8.28
CA ASP A 118 21.96 -14.18 7.78
C ASP A 118 21.86 -14.38 6.26
N LEU A 119 20.65 -14.52 5.71
CA LEU A 119 20.39 -14.63 4.27
C LEU A 119 20.72 -13.35 3.51
N LEU A 120 20.50 -12.18 4.13
CA LEU A 120 20.91 -10.89 3.58
C LEU A 120 22.44 -10.70 3.60
N GLY A 121 23.18 -11.58 4.26
CA GLY A 121 24.63 -11.55 4.38
C GLY A 121 25.15 -10.85 5.65
N GLY A 122 24.28 -10.25 6.45
CA GLY A 122 24.69 -9.41 7.57
C GLY A 122 25.17 -10.19 8.80
N ILE A 123 25.71 -9.45 9.77
CA ILE A 123 26.21 -10.02 11.03
C ILE A 123 25.12 -9.85 12.07
N HIS A 124 24.77 -10.90 12.79
CA HIS A 124 23.86 -10.77 13.93
C HIS A 124 24.57 -10.99 15.26
N CYS A 125 24.09 -10.27 16.26
CA CYS A 125 24.49 -10.39 17.65
C CYS A 125 23.41 -11.14 18.45
N ASP A 126 23.80 -11.58 19.63
CA ASP A 126 22.86 -12.02 20.65
C ASP A 126 21.84 -10.93 20.95
N GLY A 127 20.58 -11.24 20.70
CA GLY A 127 19.46 -10.35 20.97
C GLY A 127 18.72 -10.65 22.25
N ILE A 128 17.50 -10.11 22.32
CA ILE A 128 16.53 -10.35 23.37
C ILE A 128 15.39 -11.19 22.80
N CYS A 129 15.02 -12.23 23.54
CA CYS A 129 13.91 -13.13 23.26
C CYS A 129 13.22 -13.36 24.60
N ALA A 130 12.09 -12.72 24.83
CA ALA A 130 11.48 -12.69 26.16
C ALA A 130 9.95 -12.68 26.11
N TYR A 131 9.35 -13.41 27.03
CA TYR A 131 7.92 -13.35 27.30
C TYR A 131 7.69 -12.43 28.51
N PHE A 132 6.72 -11.52 28.41
CA PHE A 132 6.27 -10.68 29.52
C PHE A 132 4.76 -10.75 29.63
N SER A 133 4.26 -11.18 30.78
CA SER A 133 2.81 -11.29 30.99
C SER A 133 2.15 -9.91 31.07
N ASN A 134 2.91 -8.90 31.52
CA ASN A 134 2.53 -7.50 31.57
C ASN A 134 3.79 -6.62 31.54
N SER A 135 3.67 -5.43 30.94
CA SER A 135 4.77 -4.46 30.81
C SER A 135 5.34 -3.99 32.16
N THR A 136 4.52 -3.98 33.21
CA THR A 136 4.90 -3.59 34.57
C THR A 136 5.95 -4.52 35.18
N GLU A 137 6.01 -5.79 34.78
CA GLU A 137 7.02 -6.73 35.28
C GLU A 137 8.45 -6.28 34.91
N LEU A 138 8.59 -5.54 33.81
CA LEU A 138 9.88 -5.08 33.32
C LEU A 138 10.34 -3.81 34.02
N GLU A 139 9.42 -2.88 34.31
CA GLU A 139 9.75 -1.55 34.86
C GLU A 139 10.37 -1.63 36.26
N PHE A 140 10.03 -2.66 37.05
CA PHE A 140 10.45 -2.77 38.45
C PHE A 140 11.44 -3.91 38.72
N ASN A 141 11.74 -4.76 37.74
CA ASN A 141 12.63 -5.90 37.92
C ASN A 141 14.08 -5.56 37.54
N LYS A 142 14.91 -5.31 38.55
CA LYS A 142 16.33 -4.96 38.38
C LYS A 142 17.13 -6.02 37.63
N ASP A 143 16.84 -7.30 37.86
CA ASP A 143 17.59 -8.40 37.23
C ASP A 143 17.31 -8.43 35.71
N TYR A 144 16.07 -8.16 35.31
CA TYR A 144 15.70 -8.08 33.89
C TYR A 144 16.34 -6.88 33.22
N ILE A 145 16.37 -5.73 33.90
CA ILE A 145 17.05 -4.53 33.41
C ILE A 145 18.54 -4.82 33.20
N GLU A 146 19.22 -5.43 34.18
CA GLU A 146 20.64 -5.78 34.07
C GLU A 146 20.93 -6.71 32.88
N ILE A 147 20.04 -7.67 32.60
CA ILE A 147 20.16 -8.55 31.42
C ILE A 147 20.06 -7.73 30.12
N ILE A 148 19.11 -6.79 30.04
CA ILE A 148 18.92 -5.92 28.87
C ILE A 148 20.16 -5.04 28.66
N GLU A 149 20.67 -4.41 29.73
CA GLU A 149 21.87 -3.59 29.72
C GLU A 149 23.07 -4.36 29.17
N LYS A 150 23.34 -5.57 29.71
CA LYS A 150 24.42 -6.44 29.23
C LYS A 150 24.30 -6.81 27.76
N LYS A 151 23.07 -7.01 27.24
CA LYS A 151 22.85 -7.30 25.81
C LYS A 151 23.13 -6.06 24.95
N ALA A 152 22.69 -4.89 25.36
CA ALA A 152 22.98 -3.62 24.69
C ALA A 152 24.49 -3.31 24.67
N GLU A 153 25.19 -3.48 25.80
CA GLU A 153 26.65 -3.35 25.88
C GLU A 153 27.37 -4.32 24.95
N ASN A 154 26.88 -5.56 24.86
CA ASN A 154 27.48 -6.55 23.98
C ASN A 154 27.34 -6.16 22.50
N LEU A 155 26.19 -5.61 22.09
CA LEU A 155 26.02 -5.06 20.75
C LEU A 155 27.03 -3.94 20.48
N TYR A 156 27.12 -2.95 21.38
CA TYR A 156 28.06 -1.84 21.28
C TYR A 156 29.49 -2.35 21.12
N ARG A 157 29.90 -3.31 21.96
CA ARG A 157 31.24 -3.90 21.94
C ARG A 157 31.51 -4.65 20.63
N ASN A 158 30.56 -5.43 20.13
CA ASN A 158 30.73 -6.20 18.90
C ASN A 158 30.93 -5.29 17.69
N ILE A 159 30.16 -4.20 17.59
CA ILE A 159 30.31 -3.20 16.53
C ILE A 159 31.66 -2.47 16.67
N LYS A 160 31.96 -1.94 17.86
CA LYS A 160 33.18 -1.16 18.11
C LYS A 160 34.45 -1.95 17.84
N GLN A 161 34.45 -3.24 18.16
CA GLN A 161 35.60 -4.13 17.95
C GLN A 161 35.60 -4.79 16.57
N LYS A 162 34.56 -4.54 15.73
CA LYS A 162 34.36 -5.22 14.44
C LYS A 162 34.56 -6.72 14.55
N LYS A 163 33.93 -7.34 15.56
CA LYS A 163 34.16 -8.76 15.84
C LYS A 163 33.80 -9.61 14.62
N PRO A 164 34.70 -10.50 14.18
CA PRO A 164 34.46 -11.32 13.01
C PRO A 164 33.37 -12.35 13.28
N ARG A 165 32.63 -12.67 12.23
CA ARG A 165 31.64 -13.75 12.19
C ARG A 165 32.32 -15.07 11.86
N LEU A 166 31.93 -16.13 12.55
CA LEU A 166 32.29 -17.49 12.13
C LEU A 166 31.54 -17.87 10.84
N PRO A 167 32.14 -18.66 9.95
CA PRO A 167 31.48 -19.10 8.73
C PRO A 167 30.22 -19.93 9.08
N LYS A 168 29.12 -19.69 8.36
CA LYS A 168 27.85 -20.39 8.54
C LYS A 168 27.45 -21.09 7.24
N SER A 169 26.74 -22.20 7.34
CA SER A 169 26.21 -22.94 6.18
C SER A 169 25.24 -22.14 5.31
N LEU A 170 24.60 -21.11 5.90
CA LEU A 170 23.61 -20.26 5.26
C LEU A 170 24.20 -19.00 4.58
N VAL A 171 25.53 -18.83 4.58
CA VAL A 171 26.15 -17.76 3.78
C VAL A 171 25.91 -18.15 2.32
N ILE A 172 25.05 -17.41 1.62
CA ILE A 172 25.04 -17.46 0.16
C ILE A 172 26.45 -17.03 -0.24
N ASN A 173 27.28 -18.01 -0.63
CA ASN A 173 28.60 -17.73 -1.19
C ASN A 173 28.40 -16.65 -2.24
N SER A 174 29.12 -15.54 -2.15
CA SER A 174 29.19 -14.56 -3.23
C SER A 174 29.76 -15.16 -4.54
N ASN A 175 30.25 -16.41 -4.49
CA ASN A 175 30.61 -17.23 -5.66
C ASN A 175 29.53 -18.25 -6.09
N GLY A 176 28.46 -18.38 -5.32
CA GLY A 176 27.28 -19.18 -5.58
C GLY A 176 26.09 -18.26 -5.68
N VAL A 177 26.11 -17.37 -6.67
CA VAL A 177 24.92 -16.70 -7.17
C VAL A 177 23.91 -17.80 -7.45
N VAL A 178 22.96 -17.98 -6.55
CA VAL A 178 21.65 -18.44 -6.96
C VAL A 178 21.23 -17.38 -7.98
N LYS A 179 21.39 -17.72 -9.27
CA LYS A 179 20.67 -17.08 -10.35
C LYS A 179 19.21 -17.44 -10.13
N GLU A 180 18.61 -16.90 -9.08
CA GLU A 180 17.19 -16.67 -9.10
C GLU A 180 16.99 -15.61 -10.16
N ASN A 181 16.22 -15.99 -11.17
CA ASN A 181 15.67 -15.12 -12.19
C ASN A 181 14.74 -14.08 -11.54
N LEU A 182 15.27 -13.25 -10.65
CA LEU A 182 14.73 -11.92 -10.43
C LEU A 182 15.02 -11.16 -11.73
N PRO A 183 14.01 -10.62 -12.42
CA PRO A 183 14.23 -9.89 -13.66
C PRO A 183 15.25 -8.77 -13.38
N GLU A 184 16.42 -8.87 -14.01
CA GLU A 184 17.49 -7.90 -13.93
C GLU A 184 16.95 -6.52 -14.29
N LYS A 185 16.72 -5.67 -13.27
CA LYS A 185 16.84 -4.22 -13.47
C LYS A 185 18.33 -3.95 -13.68
N LYS A 186 18.77 -4.10 -14.93
CA LYS A 186 20.05 -3.56 -15.40
C LYS A 186 20.07 -2.07 -15.08
N GLN A 187 20.86 -1.68 -14.08
CA GLN A 187 21.50 -0.37 -14.10
C GLN A 187 22.50 -0.40 -15.25
N VAL A 188 22.09 0.10 -16.41
CA VAL A 188 22.97 0.27 -17.56
C VAL A 188 23.82 1.50 -17.25
N SER A 189 25.10 1.26 -16.96
CA SER A 189 26.14 2.27 -17.08
C SER A 189 26.03 2.88 -18.47
N LEU A 190 25.81 4.20 -18.49
CA LEU A 190 25.87 5.00 -19.70
C LEU A 190 27.16 4.72 -20.48
N PHE A 191 27.03 4.96 -21.79
CA PHE A 191 28.07 5.10 -22.81
C PHE A 191 28.25 3.90 -23.76
N ASP A 192 27.89 4.21 -25.01
CA ASP A 192 28.31 3.62 -26.28
C ASP A 192 27.56 2.38 -26.78
N GLY A 193 26.25 2.56 -27.05
CA GLY A 193 25.49 1.61 -27.88
C GLY A 193 24.08 2.03 -28.33
N ASP A 194 23.57 3.18 -27.90
CA ASP A 194 22.11 3.38 -27.77
C ASP A 194 21.41 4.20 -28.87
N GLU A 195 22.05 4.64 -29.96
CA GLU A 195 21.31 5.45 -30.96
C GLU A 195 20.21 4.65 -31.69
N LYS A 196 20.49 3.40 -32.09
CA LYS A 196 19.49 2.55 -32.78
C LYS A 196 18.43 1.99 -31.83
N TYR A 197 18.77 1.83 -30.55
CA TYR A 197 17.85 1.29 -29.55
C TYR A 197 16.94 2.38 -28.99
N ILE A 198 17.45 3.61 -28.79
CA ILE A 198 16.63 4.78 -28.45
C ILE A 198 15.67 5.11 -29.59
N GLN A 199 16.12 5.07 -30.84
CA GLN A 199 15.22 5.30 -32.00
C GLN A 199 14.09 4.26 -32.04
N ARG A 200 14.39 2.97 -31.87
CA ARG A 200 13.34 1.93 -31.79
C ARG A 200 12.41 2.10 -30.60
N GLN A 201 12.92 2.46 -29.42
CA GLN A 201 12.07 2.72 -28.26
C GLN A 201 11.19 3.95 -28.44
N GLN A 202 11.70 5.00 -29.09
CA GLN A 202 10.89 6.18 -29.40
C GLN A 202 9.79 5.85 -30.41
N GLU A 203 10.11 5.09 -31.45
CA GLU A 203 9.11 4.59 -32.42
C GLU A 203 8.08 3.68 -31.76
N ASP A 204 8.50 2.77 -30.87
CA ASP A 204 7.59 1.88 -30.13
C ASP A 204 6.73 2.66 -29.14
N ILE A 205 7.27 3.69 -28.48
CA ILE A 205 6.50 4.57 -27.60
C ILE A 205 5.51 5.40 -28.40
N GLU A 206 5.87 5.87 -29.60
CA GLU A 206 4.94 6.58 -30.49
C GLU A 206 3.85 5.64 -31.03
N GLN A 207 4.19 4.41 -31.39
CA GLN A 207 3.22 3.40 -31.80
C GLN A 207 2.30 2.99 -30.64
N LEU A 208 2.82 2.85 -29.42
CA LEU A 208 2.03 2.58 -28.23
C LEU A 208 1.14 3.76 -27.88
N LYS A 209 1.61 5.00 -28.02
CA LYS A 209 0.78 6.21 -27.86
C LYS A 209 -0.29 6.28 -28.94
N PHE A 210 0.03 5.96 -30.19
CA PHE A 210 -0.95 5.91 -31.28
C PHE A 210 -1.98 4.81 -31.04
N PHE A 211 -1.55 3.63 -30.58
CA PHE A 211 -2.42 2.50 -30.23
C PHE A 211 -3.31 2.84 -29.03
N PHE A 212 -2.77 3.44 -27.97
CA PHE A 212 -3.57 3.87 -26.81
C PHE A 212 -4.50 5.03 -27.15
N LYS A 213 -4.07 5.99 -27.98
CA LYS A 213 -4.91 7.08 -28.46
C LYS A 213 -6.05 6.53 -29.32
N GLN A 214 -5.75 5.62 -30.25
CA GLN A 214 -6.75 4.95 -31.06
C GLN A 214 -7.70 4.11 -30.20
N LYS A 215 -7.20 3.43 -29.16
CA LYS A 215 -8.00 2.63 -28.22
C LYS A 215 -8.86 3.49 -27.28
N LEU A 216 -8.36 4.64 -26.85
CA LEU A 216 -9.13 5.64 -26.08
C LEU A 216 -10.16 6.37 -26.95
N GLU A 217 -9.85 6.59 -28.22
CA GLU A 217 -10.80 7.14 -29.21
C GLU A 217 -11.88 6.11 -29.59
N SER A 218 -11.58 4.81 -29.56
CA SER A 218 -12.56 3.73 -29.82
C SER A 218 -13.33 3.25 -28.58
N SER A 219 -12.82 3.42 -27.35
CA SER A 219 -13.56 3.11 -26.10
C SER A 219 -14.52 4.20 -25.62
N ASN A 220 -14.59 5.36 -26.30
CA ASN A 220 -15.62 6.36 -26.04
C ASN A 220 -17.00 6.01 -26.66
N GLY A 221 -17.10 4.90 -27.40
CA GLY A 221 -18.38 4.31 -27.84
C GLY A 221 -19.05 3.47 -26.75
N ASP A 222 -18.31 2.54 -26.15
CA ASP A 222 -18.86 1.47 -25.30
C ASP A 222 -19.45 1.95 -23.96
N ILE A 223 -18.87 2.97 -23.33
CA ILE A 223 -19.28 3.41 -21.99
C ILE A 223 -20.70 4.02 -22.00
N TYR A 224 -21.08 4.67 -23.09
CA TYR A 224 -22.40 5.29 -23.23
C TYR A 224 -23.46 4.29 -23.72
N GLU A 225 -23.05 3.30 -24.52
CA GLU A 225 -23.91 2.14 -24.82
C GLU A 225 -24.25 1.37 -23.54
N ASN A 226 -23.28 1.17 -22.63
CA ASN A 226 -23.54 0.54 -21.33
C ASN A 226 -24.55 1.30 -20.46
N ILE A 227 -24.52 2.64 -20.46
CA ILE A 227 -25.51 3.46 -19.73
C ILE A 227 -26.88 3.37 -20.40
N ARG A 228 -26.92 3.45 -21.73
CA ARG A 228 -28.16 3.27 -22.52
C ARG A 228 -28.79 1.90 -22.23
N ASP A 229 -28.00 0.84 -22.27
CA ASP A 229 -28.42 -0.53 -21.99
C ASP A 229 -28.86 -0.68 -20.53
N ALA A 230 -28.23 0.01 -19.58
CA ALA A 230 -28.67 0.03 -18.19
C ALA A 230 -30.05 0.66 -18.01
N PHE A 231 -30.41 1.70 -18.77
CA PHE A 231 -31.76 2.28 -18.77
C PHE A 231 -32.79 1.34 -19.43
N ILE A 232 -32.43 0.69 -20.54
CA ILE A 232 -33.33 -0.25 -21.23
C ILE A 232 -33.60 -1.47 -20.35
N ASN A 233 -32.57 -2.03 -19.70
CA ASN A 233 -32.67 -3.25 -18.89
C ASN A 233 -33.35 -3.04 -17.54
N SER A 234 -33.36 -1.81 -17.00
CA SER A 234 -33.95 -1.50 -15.68
C SER A 234 -35.36 -0.92 -15.76
N PHE A 235 -35.90 -0.76 -16.97
CA PHE A 235 -37.23 -0.20 -17.19
C PHE A 235 -38.34 -1.13 -16.70
N VAL A 236 -39.25 -0.60 -15.90
CA VAL A 236 -40.47 -1.26 -15.42
C VAL A 236 -41.66 -0.53 -16.01
N SER A 237 -42.42 -1.22 -16.87
CA SER A 237 -43.50 -0.57 -17.59
C SER A 237 -44.65 -0.17 -16.69
N GLN A 238 -45.24 0.98 -17.01
CA GLN A 238 -46.44 1.51 -16.35
C GLN A 238 -47.51 1.79 -17.40
N ILE A 239 -48.68 1.21 -17.21
CA ILE A 239 -49.85 1.41 -18.08
C ILE A 239 -50.28 2.88 -17.99
N ASN A 240 -50.53 3.53 -19.13
CA ASN A 240 -50.91 4.94 -19.27
C ASN A 240 -49.85 5.98 -18.89
N PHE A 241 -48.55 5.67 -19.04
CA PHE A 241 -47.49 6.65 -18.82
C PHE A 241 -46.87 7.15 -20.15
N LYS A 242 -46.77 8.47 -20.30
CA LYS A 242 -46.07 9.11 -21.43
C LYS A 242 -45.17 10.23 -20.91
N GLY A 243 -43.88 10.18 -21.23
CA GLY A 243 -42.92 11.19 -20.80
C GLY A 243 -41.63 11.15 -21.61
N ILE A 244 -41.14 12.33 -21.98
CA ILE A 244 -39.86 12.53 -22.67
C ILE A 244 -38.88 13.19 -21.71
N TYR A 245 -37.76 12.53 -21.44
CA TYR A 245 -36.70 12.98 -20.55
C TYR A 245 -35.43 13.29 -21.35
N LYS A 246 -34.72 14.34 -20.94
CA LYS A 246 -33.40 14.69 -21.46
C LYS A 246 -32.42 14.75 -20.31
N ILE A 247 -31.30 14.03 -20.43
CA ILE A 247 -30.21 14.02 -19.46
C ILE A 247 -28.97 14.59 -20.16
N ASN A 248 -28.52 15.75 -19.71
CA ASN A 248 -27.28 16.37 -20.16
C ASN A 248 -26.15 15.98 -19.21
N ILE A 249 -25.12 15.34 -19.77
CA ILE A 249 -23.89 14.98 -19.08
C ILE A 249 -22.91 16.15 -19.21
N ILE A 250 -22.78 16.97 -18.16
CA ILE A 250 -22.10 18.28 -18.22
C ILE A 250 -20.62 18.14 -18.53
N ASP A 251 -19.94 17.22 -17.84
CA ASP A 251 -18.50 16.95 -17.93
C ASP A 251 -18.09 16.34 -19.28
N LYS A 252 -19.00 15.67 -19.98
CA LYS A 252 -18.75 15.03 -21.28
C LYS A 252 -19.43 15.71 -22.47
N LYS A 253 -20.23 16.75 -22.24
CA LYS A 253 -21.02 17.47 -23.26
C LYS A 253 -21.86 16.54 -24.15
N LYS A 254 -22.40 15.46 -23.58
CA LYS A 254 -23.28 14.52 -24.28
C LYS A 254 -24.70 14.61 -23.73
N VAL A 255 -25.67 14.23 -24.56
CA VAL A 255 -27.10 14.26 -24.23
C VAL A 255 -27.68 12.87 -24.44
N ILE A 256 -28.51 12.43 -23.50
CA ILE A 256 -29.33 11.22 -23.61
C ILE A 256 -30.79 11.65 -23.58
N ALA A 257 -31.54 11.29 -24.61
CA ALA A 257 -32.99 11.47 -24.67
C ALA A 257 -33.67 10.12 -24.44
N ILE A 258 -34.59 10.07 -23.47
CA ILE A 258 -35.37 8.89 -23.12
C ILE A 258 -36.84 9.22 -23.40
N ASP A 259 -37.46 8.50 -24.31
CA ASP A 259 -38.87 8.66 -24.68
C ASP A 259 -39.62 7.39 -24.28
N ILE A 260 -40.58 7.56 -23.35
CA ILE A 260 -41.40 6.49 -22.81
C ILE A 260 -42.83 6.72 -23.28
N ASN A 261 -43.38 5.72 -23.98
CA ASN A 261 -44.75 5.70 -24.44
C ASN A 261 -45.41 4.37 -24.08
N ASN A 262 -46.12 4.37 -22.95
CA ASN A 262 -46.72 3.20 -22.32
C ASN A 262 -45.69 2.09 -22.00
N ASP A 263 -45.68 1.02 -22.79
CA ASP A 263 -44.86 -0.18 -22.57
C ASP A 263 -43.53 -0.13 -23.33
N VAL A 264 -43.33 0.90 -24.17
CA VAL A 264 -42.17 1.02 -25.04
C VAL A 264 -41.27 2.16 -24.56
N ILE A 265 -40.00 1.82 -24.31
CA ILE A 265 -38.92 2.76 -24.05
C ILE A 265 -38.03 2.88 -25.28
N SER A 266 -37.70 4.11 -25.66
CA SER A 266 -36.66 4.41 -26.65
C SER A 266 -35.64 5.35 -26.02
N CYS A 267 -34.36 5.03 -26.18
CA CYS A 267 -33.25 5.79 -25.64
C CYS A 267 -32.32 6.14 -26.79
N ASP A 268 -32.17 7.43 -27.08
CA ASP A 268 -31.38 7.95 -28.18
C ASP A 268 -30.30 8.91 -27.62
N MET A 269 -29.12 8.94 -28.23
CA MET A 269 -28.06 9.89 -27.86
C MET A 269 -28.09 11.18 -28.69
N GLU A 270 -29.29 11.57 -29.12
CA GLU A 270 -29.54 12.79 -29.89
C GLU A 270 -30.23 13.83 -29.03
N ASP A 271 -29.91 15.10 -29.29
CA ASP A 271 -30.59 16.19 -28.60
C ASP A 271 -32.03 16.33 -29.13
N ARG A 272 -33.02 16.27 -28.21
CA ARG A 272 -34.42 16.57 -28.51
C ARG A 272 -34.84 17.85 -27.80
N GLU A 273 -35.45 18.77 -28.55
CA GLU A 273 -35.93 20.05 -28.03
C GLU A 273 -37.27 19.96 -27.27
N ASN A 274 -38.12 18.97 -27.60
CA ASN A 274 -39.42 18.77 -26.97
C ASN A 274 -39.37 17.76 -25.82
N VAL A 275 -38.87 18.18 -24.65
CA VAL A 275 -38.70 17.33 -23.46
C VAL A 275 -39.57 17.81 -22.29
N ASN A 276 -40.16 16.88 -21.53
CA ASN A 276 -40.97 17.18 -20.36
C ASN A 276 -40.12 17.47 -19.11
N VAL A 277 -38.95 16.84 -19.02
CA VAL A 277 -37.98 17.03 -17.93
C VAL A 277 -36.57 17.04 -18.51
N ASN A 278 -35.81 18.07 -18.14
CA ASN A 278 -34.42 18.26 -18.51
C ASN A 278 -33.54 18.17 -17.25
N ILE A 279 -32.66 17.17 -17.21
CA ILE A 279 -31.77 16.85 -16.10
C ILE A 279 -30.34 17.20 -16.53
N GLN A 280 -29.58 17.80 -15.62
CA GLN A 280 -28.16 18.07 -15.75
C GLN A 280 -27.43 17.30 -14.65
N ALA A 281 -26.50 16.45 -15.05
CA ALA A 281 -25.73 15.60 -14.16
C ALA A 281 -24.29 15.47 -14.67
N ASP A 282 -23.36 15.18 -13.78
CA ASP A 282 -22.02 14.73 -14.16
C ASP A 282 -22.04 13.21 -14.41
N PHE A 283 -21.10 12.70 -15.20
CA PHE A 283 -20.98 11.28 -15.49
C PHE A 283 -20.91 10.42 -14.22
N GLU A 284 -20.15 10.85 -13.21
CA GLU A 284 -20.03 10.15 -11.92
C GLU A 284 -21.37 10.08 -11.16
N ALA A 285 -22.19 11.12 -11.25
CA ALA A 285 -23.52 11.13 -10.64
C ALA A 285 -24.46 10.16 -11.36
N LEU A 286 -24.38 10.09 -12.69
CA LEU A 286 -25.17 9.17 -13.50
C LEU A 286 -24.77 7.71 -13.23
N GLU A 287 -23.48 7.42 -13.10
CA GLU A 287 -22.96 6.09 -12.77
C GLU A 287 -23.50 5.59 -11.41
N LYS A 288 -23.47 6.46 -10.39
CA LYS A 288 -24.04 6.17 -9.05
C LYS A 288 -25.54 5.90 -9.08
N ILE A 289 -26.28 6.54 -9.99
CA ILE A 289 -27.71 6.30 -10.18
C ILE A 289 -27.95 4.97 -10.88
N THR A 290 -27.24 4.73 -12.00
CA THR A 290 -27.39 3.48 -12.79
C THR A 290 -26.93 2.22 -12.05
N SER A 291 -26.07 2.37 -11.05
CA SER A 291 -25.59 1.29 -10.16
C SER A 291 -26.42 1.12 -8.88
N GLY A 292 -27.54 1.85 -8.72
CA GLY A 292 -28.45 1.69 -7.59
C GLY A 292 -27.99 2.30 -6.26
N TYR A 293 -26.82 2.95 -6.21
CA TYR A 293 -26.29 3.59 -4.99
C TYR A 293 -27.13 4.78 -4.53
N ILE A 294 -27.77 5.49 -5.46
CA ILE A 294 -28.62 6.65 -5.17
C ILE A 294 -29.79 6.74 -6.17
N THR A 295 -30.97 7.16 -5.71
CA THR A 295 -32.14 7.35 -6.58
C THR A 295 -32.14 8.75 -7.21
N PHE A 296 -32.88 8.97 -8.30
CA PHE A 296 -33.02 10.28 -8.94
C PHE A 296 -33.60 11.32 -7.98
N GLN A 297 -34.59 10.95 -7.17
CA GLN A 297 -35.15 11.85 -6.16
C GLN A 297 -34.09 12.27 -5.13
N ARG A 298 -33.31 11.31 -4.63
CA ARG A 298 -32.27 11.61 -3.62
C ARG A 298 -31.11 12.38 -4.22
N ALA A 299 -30.71 12.10 -5.46
CA ALA A 299 -29.70 12.84 -6.19
C ALA A 299 -30.13 14.31 -6.42
N PHE A 300 -31.42 14.54 -6.71
CA PHE A 300 -31.95 15.90 -6.87
C PHE A 300 -31.99 16.65 -5.53
N MET A 301 -32.47 16.01 -4.46
CA MET A 301 -32.55 16.61 -3.12
C MET A 301 -31.19 16.92 -2.50
N THR A 302 -30.14 16.19 -2.88
CA THR A 302 -28.76 16.39 -2.40
C THR A 302 -27.96 17.37 -3.26
N GLY A 303 -28.53 17.86 -4.37
CA GLY A 303 -27.87 18.78 -5.30
C GLY A 303 -26.86 18.12 -6.24
N LEU A 304 -26.82 16.79 -6.32
CA LEU A 304 -25.96 16.04 -7.24
C LEU A 304 -26.44 16.11 -8.69
N ILE A 305 -27.75 16.31 -8.89
CA ILE A 305 -28.34 16.57 -10.22
C ILE A 305 -29.24 17.79 -10.16
N ASN A 306 -29.29 18.55 -11.25
CA ASN A 306 -30.20 19.68 -11.42
C ASN A 306 -31.28 19.34 -12.44
N ALA A 307 -32.55 19.53 -12.11
CA ALA A 307 -33.67 19.23 -13.01
C ALA A 307 -34.54 20.46 -13.27
N LYS A 308 -35.02 20.61 -14.51
CA LYS A 308 -35.95 21.65 -14.96
C LYS A 308 -37.08 21.00 -15.76
N GLY A 309 -38.35 21.31 -15.45
CA GLY A 309 -39.51 20.75 -16.13
C GLY A 309 -40.60 20.30 -15.15
N ASP A 310 -41.36 19.27 -15.51
CA ASP A 310 -42.40 18.71 -14.65
C ASP A 310 -41.79 17.82 -13.55
N PHE A 311 -41.73 18.35 -12.32
CA PHE A 311 -41.19 17.64 -11.17
C PHE A 311 -41.99 16.37 -10.82
N LYS A 312 -43.27 16.28 -11.18
CA LYS A 312 -44.05 15.06 -10.96
C LYS A 312 -43.50 13.90 -11.79
N LEU A 313 -43.09 14.18 -13.03
CA LEU A 313 -42.45 13.20 -13.91
C LEU A 313 -41.02 12.87 -13.49
N LEU A 314 -40.30 13.80 -12.85
CA LEU A 314 -38.98 13.55 -12.26
C LEU A 314 -39.07 12.50 -11.13
N TYR A 315 -40.03 12.64 -10.21
CA TYR A 315 -40.21 11.68 -9.11
C TYR A 315 -40.69 10.30 -9.61
N MET A 316 -41.33 10.23 -10.78
CA MET A 316 -41.72 8.96 -11.38
C MET A 316 -40.54 8.18 -11.99
N LEU A 317 -39.38 8.80 -12.23
CA LEU A 317 -38.20 8.08 -12.74
C LEU A 317 -37.75 6.95 -11.82
N ASP A 318 -37.83 7.14 -10.50
CA ASP A 318 -37.46 6.11 -9.52
C ASP A 318 -38.44 4.92 -9.50
N GLN A 319 -39.66 5.12 -10.03
CA GLN A 319 -40.65 4.04 -10.18
C GLN A 319 -40.54 3.35 -11.55
N LEU A 320 -40.12 4.08 -12.57
CA LEU A 320 -39.95 3.60 -13.94
C LEU A 320 -38.63 2.86 -14.14
N PHE A 321 -37.58 3.21 -13.39
CA PHE A 321 -36.28 2.58 -13.49
C PHE A 321 -35.85 1.99 -12.15
N ARG A 322 -35.80 0.66 -12.07
CA ARG A 322 -35.30 -0.06 -10.89
C ARG A 322 -33.88 -0.54 -11.13
N PHE A 323 -32.92 0.36 -10.95
CA PHE A 323 -31.50 0.00 -10.89
C PHE A 323 -31.23 -0.81 -9.61
N LYS A 324 -30.53 -1.93 -9.73
CA LYS A 324 -30.20 -2.84 -8.63
C LYS A 324 -28.76 -2.72 -8.19
#